data_AF-A0AAN8FPW2-F1
#
_entry.id   AF-A0AAN8FPW2-F1
#
_cell.length_a   1.000
_cell.length_b   1.000
_cell.length_c   1.000
_cell.angle_alpha   90.00
_cell.angle_beta   90.00
_cell.angle_gamma   90.00
#
_symmetry.space_group_name_H-M   'P 1'
#
loop_
_entity.id
_entity.type
_entity.pdbx_description
1 polymer ?
#
loop_
_entity_poly.entity_id
_entity_poly.type
_entity_poly.pdbx_seq_one_letter_code
_entity_poly.pdbx_strand_id
1 'polypeptide(L)'
;MNQVYGSPLRPDTALQPRDTGARSNTSIRLRGNVLRLRDDQARALRMGMEDRPILAIQAAFGTGKTVVAALIAARLSSTERILVATATTNVAVAQLTDTLLGLDEFRSRLSVLRFVADTAIREGAPTTPVDLHPILLGLAANPTDTLTEREIARLRRYARGRSLIERVLRDPNAAFGMTEEEREEYRIAEYDNSDATEEAVAIMLKVRFPTILCMTVSALLNSTRPG
;
A
#
# COMPACT_ATOMS: atom_id res chain seq x y z
N MET A 1 -22.57 3.71 37.40
CA MET A 1 -21.40 4.62 37.43
C MET A 1 -20.29 3.93 36.66
N ASN A 2 -20.05 4.36 35.42
CA ASN A 2 -19.14 3.70 34.47
C ASN A 2 -17.72 4.23 34.65
N GLN A 3 -16.76 3.32 34.87
CA GLN A 3 -15.33 3.58 34.77
C GLN A 3 -14.97 3.92 33.32
N VAL A 4 -14.33 5.08 33.13
CA VAL A 4 -13.72 5.51 31.87
C VAL A 4 -12.30 4.93 31.79
N TYR A 5 -11.96 4.30 30.67
CA TYR A 5 -10.59 3.90 30.35
C TYR A 5 -9.75 5.14 30.04
N GLY A 6 -8.72 5.39 30.84
CA GLY A 6 -7.78 6.50 30.67
C GLY A 6 -7.30 6.98 32.04
N SER A 7 -6.16 6.48 32.48
CA SER A 7 -5.53 6.91 33.75
C SER A 7 -5.36 8.43 33.80
N PRO A 8 -5.42 9.06 34.99
CA PRO A 8 -5.34 10.51 35.13
C PRO A 8 -4.00 11.04 34.60
N LEU A 9 -4.08 12.17 33.88
CA LEU A 9 -2.95 12.96 33.40
C LEU A 9 -1.93 13.16 34.53
N ARG A 10 -0.75 12.55 34.41
CA ARG A 10 0.40 12.94 35.21
C ARG A 10 0.80 14.37 34.80
N PRO A 11 1.09 15.26 35.77
CA PRO A 11 1.47 16.63 35.45
C PRO A 11 2.74 16.66 34.61
N ASP A 12 2.78 17.59 33.65
CA ASP A 12 3.86 17.84 32.68
C ASP A 12 5.24 17.88 33.35
N THR A 13 5.94 16.75 33.38
CA THR A 13 7.39 16.80 33.23
C THR A 13 7.65 17.15 31.78
N ALA A 14 7.82 18.45 31.53
CA ALA A 14 8.26 18.99 30.27
C ALA A 14 9.34 18.08 29.67
N LEU A 15 8.99 17.40 28.58
CA LEU A 15 9.93 16.82 27.64
C LEU A 15 10.73 17.98 27.06
N GLN A 16 11.69 18.50 27.81
CA GLN A 16 12.72 19.35 27.23
C GLN A 16 13.40 18.54 26.15
N PRO A 17 13.42 19.00 24.88
CA PRO A 17 14.23 18.36 23.88
C PRO A 17 15.68 18.48 24.37
N ARG A 18 16.28 17.35 24.74
CA ARG A 18 17.74 17.27 24.87
C ARG A 18 18.29 17.54 23.49
N ASP A 19 18.69 18.77 23.26
CA ASP A 19 19.37 19.17 22.04
C ASP A 19 20.80 18.63 22.11
N THR A 20 20.96 17.35 21.76
CA THR A 20 22.27 16.81 21.42
C THR A 20 22.60 17.39 20.05
N GLY A 21 23.30 18.53 20.02
CA GLY A 21 23.70 19.31 18.84
C GLY A 21 24.59 18.60 17.81
N ALA A 22 24.54 17.27 17.74
CA ALA A 22 25.11 16.51 16.64
C ALA A 22 24.20 16.67 15.42
N ARG A 23 24.56 17.56 14.50
CA ARG A 23 23.95 17.64 13.17
C ARG A 23 23.91 16.24 12.58
N SER A 24 22.71 15.73 12.31
CA SER A 24 22.62 14.42 11.66
C SER A 24 23.15 14.57 10.24
N ASN A 25 24.10 13.72 9.86
CA ASN A 25 24.61 13.65 8.49
C ASN A 25 23.83 12.61 7.67
N THR A 26 22.53 12.44 7.95
CA THR A 26 21.70 11.43 7.28
C THR A 26 21.28 11.94 5.92
N SER A 27 21.93 11.46 4.86
CA SER A 27 21.50 11.64 3.47
C SER A 27 20.82 10.39 2.96
N ILE A 28 19.80 10.56 2.13
CA ILE A 28 19.12 9.48 1.42
C ILE A 28 19.15 9.74 -0.08
N ARG A 29 19.06 8.69 -0.90
CA ARG A 29 18.80 8.81 -2.34
C ARG A 29 17.32 8.60 -2.66
N LEU A 30 16.70 9.63 -3.24
CA LEU A 30 15.31 9.62 -3.69
C LEU A 30 15.26 9.96 -5.18
N ARG A 31 14.94 8.97 -6.01
CA ARG A 31 14.83 9.12 -7.48
C ARG A 31 16.08 9.74 -8.10
N GLY A 32 17.25 9.27 -7.71
CA GLY A 32 18.56 9.75 -8.16
C GLY A 32 19.06 11.01 -7.45
N ASN A 33 18.22 11.69 -6.66
CA ASN A 33 18.61 12.90 -5.95
C ASN A 33 19.08 12.58 -4.52
N VAL A 34 20.19 13.18 -4.10
CA VAL A 34 20.65 13.10 -2.72
C VAL A 34 19.89 14.13 -1.88
N LEU A 35 19.11 13.65 -0.93
CA LEU A 35 18.30 14.48 -0.05
C LEU A 35 18.86 14.38 1.37
N ARG A 36 19.30 15.51 1.92
CA ARG A 36 19.80 15.59 3.28
C ARG A 36 18.64 15.78 4.24
N LEU A 37 18.49 14.88 5.20
CA LEU A 37 17.47 15.02 6.24
C LEU A 37 17.87 16.17 7.18
N ARG A 38 16.88 17.00 7.50
CA ARG A 38 17.00 17.98 8.58
C ARG A 38 17.06 17.27 9.94
N ASP A 39 17.53 17.96 10.97
CA ASP A 39 17.72 17.36 12.29
C ASP A 39 16.42 16.87 12.92
N ASP A 40 15.31 17.57 12.70
CA ASP A 40 13.96 17.15 13.11
C ASP A 40 13.53 15.85 12.42
N GLN A 41 13.72 15.75 11.11
CA GLN A 41 13.40 14.56 10.31
C GLN A 41 14.26 13.36 10.69
N ALA A 42 15.56 13.58 10.90
CA ALA A 42 16.48 12.52 11.30
C ALA A 42 16.22 12.03 12.73
N ARG A 43 15.81 12.93 13.63
CA ARG A 43 15.35 12.56 14.97
C ARG A 43 14.06 11.74 14.90
N ALA A 44 13.09 12.16 14.09
CA ALA A 44 11.85 11.42 13.86
C ALA A 44 12.11 10.01 13.29
N LEU A 45 13.02 9.90 12.32
CA LEU A 45 13.45 8.61 11.76
C LEU A 45 14.07 7.72 12.84
N ARG A 46 14.97 8.25 13.68
CA ARG A 46 15.62 7.49 14.76
C ARG A 46 14.59 6.98 15.77
N MET A 47 13.69 7.85 16.23
CA MET A 47 12.59 7.47 17.13
C MET A 47 11.69 6.40 16.51
N GLY A 48 11.42 6.49 15.21
CA GLY A 48 10.65 5.49 14.47
C GLY A 48 11.33 4.12 14.34
N MET A 49 12.63 4.03 14.66
CA MET A 49 13.36 2.76 14.70
C MET A 49 13.51 2.18 16.11
N GLU A 50 13.10 2.90 17.15
CA GLU A 50 13.12 2.39 18.52
C GLU A 50 11.94 1.44 18.74
N ASP A 51 12.10 0.47 19.65
CA ASP A 51 11.04 -0.46 20.02
C ASP A 51 10.01 0.21 20.93
N ARG A 52 9.14 1.02 20.32
CA ARG A 52 8.05 1.74 20.99
C ARG A 52 6.71 1.22 20.47
N PRO A 53 5.78 0.81 21.35
CA PRO A 53 4.49 0.29 20.92
C PRO A 53 3.63 1.34 20.21
N ILE A 54 3.78 2.63 20.57
CA ILE A 54 3.09 3.76 19.95
C ILE A 54 4.07 4.93 19.84
N LEU A 55 4.13 5.53 18.66
CA LEU A 55 4.89 6.74 18.38
C LEU A 55 4.03 7.73 17.59
N ALA A 56 3.95 8.97 18.07
CA ALA A 56 3.32 10.07 17.35
C ALA A 56 4.41 11.03 16.84
N ILE A 57 4.42 11.28 15.53
CA ILE A 57 5.29 12.27 14.89
C ILE A 57 4.40 13.37 14.32
N GLN A 58 4.40 14.53 14.96
CA GLN A 58 3.69 15.69 14.46
C GLN A 58 4.56 16.43 13.44
N ALA A 59 3.97 16.79 12.30
CA ALA A 59 4.68 17.42 11.21
C ALA A 59 3.78 18.47 10.53
N ALA A 60 4.30 19.68 10.32
CA ALA A 60 3.60 20.71 9.56
C ALA A 60 3.56 20.37 8.05
N PHE A 61 2.73 21.10 7.29
CA PHE A 61 2.72 20.96 5.83
C PHE A 61 4.10 21.30 5.23
N GLY A 62 4.52 20.56 4.20
CA GLY A 62 5.81 20.80 3.51
C GLY A 62 7.06 20.31 4.26
N THR A 63 6.95 19.75 5.47
CA THR A 63 8.14 19.35 6.26
C THR A 63 8.69 17.96 5.90
N GLY A 64 8.19 17.31 4.84
CA GLY A 64 8.69 16.01 4.39
C GLY A 64 8.18 14.80 5.18
N LYS A 65 7.00 14.92 5.83
CA LYS A 65 6.37 13.82 6.58
C LYS A 65 6.27 12.51 5.79
N THR A 66 5.94 12.59 4.50
CA THR A 66 5.82 11.42 3.62
C THR A 66 7.16 10.73 3.39
N VAL A 67 8.25 11.51 3.27
CA VAL A 67 9.61 10.97 3.12
C VAL A 67 10.05 10.26 4.40
N VAL A 68 9.83 10.88 5.57
CA VAL A 68 10.16 10.26 6.85
C VAL A 68 9.34 8.98 7.08
N ALA A 69 8.04 9.01 6.81
CA ALA A 69 7.17 7.83 6.94
C ALA A 69 7.60 6.70 5.99
N ALA A 70 7.92 7.02 4.74
CA ALA A 70 8.44 6.03 3.77
C ALA A 70 9.77 5.43 4.24
N LEU A 71 10.68 6.23 4.80
CA LEU A 71 11.96 5.75 5.33
C LEU A 71 11.77 4.82 6.55
N ILE A 72 10.88 5.18 7.47
CA ILE A 72 10.56 4.32 8.62
C ILE A 72 10.00 2.99 8.11
N ALA A 73 9.00 3.03 7.21
CA ALA A 73 8.40 1.83 6.63
C ALA A 73 9.43 0.98 5.87
N ALA A 74 10.29 1.59 5.06
CA ALA A 74 11.32 0.88 4.31
C ALA A 74 12.36 0.22 5.24
N ARG A 75 12.76 0.88 6.33
CA ARG A 75 13.71 0.33 7.30
C ARG A 75 13.10 -0.75 8.20
N LEU A 76 11.85 -0.61 8.59
CA LEU A 76 11.13 -1.61 9.40
C LEU A 76 10.66 -2.82 8.58
N SER A 77 10.55 -2.70 7.25
CA SER A 77 10.09 -3.81 6.43
C SER A 77 10.97 -5.06 6.64
N SER A 78 10.35 -6.23 6.65
CA SER A 78 11.03 -7.52 6.76
C SER A 78 10.22 -8.58 6.03
N THR A 79 10.79 -9.75 5.78
CA THR A 79 10.08 -10.87 5.17
C THR A 79 9.21 -11.64 6.16
N GLU A 80 9.38 -11.41 7.47
CA GLU A 80 8.68 -12.14 8.53
C GLU A 80 7.33 -11.51 8.92
N ARG A 81 7.13 -10.23 8.58
CA ARG A 81 5.93 -9.47 8.95
C ARG A 81 5.52 -8.54 7.83
N ILE A 82 4.22 -8.40 7.61
CA ILE A 82 3.68 -7.37 6.71
C ILE A 82 3.62 -6.06 7.47
N LEU A 83 4.29 -5.03 6.96
CA LEU A 83 4.09 -3.66 7.41
C LEU A 83 2.88 -3.06 6.70
N VAL A 84 1.87 -2.62 7.45
CA VAL A 84 0.72 -1.91 6.88
C VAL A 84 0.98 -0.40 6.93
N ALA A 85 1.01 0.23 5.76
CA ALA A 85 1.13 1.67 5.61
C ALA A 85 -0.22 2.25 5.19
N THR A 86 -0.77 3.16 5.98
CA THR A 86 -2.13 3.67 5.77
C THR A 86 -2.25 5.18 5.84
N ALA A 87 -3.27 5.71 5.16
CA ALA A 87 -3.69 7.09 5.21
C ALA A 87 -5.22 7.19 4.99
N THR A 88 -5.79 8.37 5.26
CA THR A 88 -7.24 8.58 5.13
C THR A 88 -7.72 8.67 3.68
N THR A 89 -6.86 9.06 2.74
CA THR A 89 -7.24 9.25 1.31
C THR A 89 -6.37 8.41 0.38
N ASN A 90 -6.95 8.00 -0.76
CA ASN A 90 -6.21 7.27 -1.80
C ASN A 90 -5.04 8.08 -2.36
N VAL A 91 -5.17 9.41 -2.46
CA VAL A 91 -4.08 10.30 -2.89
C VAL A 91 -2.90 10.24 -1.94
N ALA A 92 -3.14 10.27 -0.62
CA ALA A 92 -2.07 10.18 0.36
C ALA A 92 -1.37 8.81 0.35
N VAL A 93 -2.14 7.73 0.19
CA VAL A 93 -1.58 6.37 0.04
C VAL A 93 -0.73 6.26 -1.23
N ALA A 94 -1.21 6.80 -2.35
CA ALA A 94 -0.45 6.84 -3.61
C ALA A 94 0.86 7.61 -3.45
N GLN A 95 0.82 8.81 -2.86
CA GLN A 95 2.02 9.62 -2.61
C GLN A 95 3.04 8.91 -1.72
N LEU A 96 2.59 8.22 -0.68
CA LEU A 96 3.45 7.41 0.18
C LEU A 96 4.08 6.25 -0.59
N THR A 97 3.28 5.55 -1.39
CA THR A 97 3.70 4.43 -2.24
C THR A 97 4.75 4.89 -3.27
N ASP A 98 4.50 5.99 -3.96
CA ASP A 98 5.42 6.61 -4.91
C ASP A 98 6.73 7.08 -4.27
N THR A 99 6.67 7.49 -3.00
CA THR A 99 7.85 7.85 -2.22
C THR A 99 8.65 6.60 -1.88
N LEU A 100 7.99 5.53 -1.40
CA LEU A 100 8.62 4.24 -1.13
C LEU A 100 9.34 3.67 -2.36
N LEU A 101 8.67 3.66 -3.52
CA LEU A 101 9.25 3.20 -4.78
C LEU A 101 10.41 4.08 -5.27
N GLY A 102 10.42 5.35 -4.84
CA GLY A 102 11.49 6.29 -5.15
C GLY A 102 12.75 6.14 -4.28
N LEU A 103 12.71 5.37 -3.19
CA LEU A 103 13.86 5.20 -2.29
C LEU A 103 14.90 4.27 -2.91
N ASP A 104 15.95 4.83 -3.49
CA ASP A 104 16.90 4.08 -4.32
C ASP A 104 17.66 3.00 -3.53
N GLU A 105 17.97 3.28 -2.27
CA GLU A 105 18.66 2.36 -1.35
C GLU A 105 17.86 1.08 -1.03
N PHE A 106 16.55 1.10 -1.24
CA PHE A 106 15.65 0.02 -0.84
C PHE A 106 14.98 -0.69 -2.03
N ARG A 107 15.22 -0.25 -3.27
CA ARG A 107 14.52 -0.77 -4.47
C ARG A 107 14.58 -2.28 -4.65
N SER A 108 15.71 -2.91 -4.32
CA SER A 108 15.90 -4.36 -4.48
C SER A 108 15.25 -5.19 -3.37
N ARG A 109 14.93 -4.58 -2.22
CA ARG A 109 14.41 -5.26 -1.03
C ARG A 109 12.91 -5.09 -0.84
N LEU A 110 12.34 -3.97 -1.26
CA LEU A 110 10.95 -3.66 -0.98
C LEU A 110 10.02 -4.39 -1.94
N SER A 111 9.20 -5.27 -1.38
CA SER A 111 8.01 -5.81 -2.05
C SER A 111 6.80 -5.01 -1.56
N VAL A 112 6.46 -3.96 -2.31
CA VAL A 112 5.31 -3.09 -2.01
C VAL A 112 4.10 -3.58 -2.79
N LEU A 113 2.95 -3.67 -2.12
CA LEU A 113 1.64 -3.90 -2.72
C LEU A 113 0.70 -2.81 -2.25
N ARG A 114 -0.12 -2.26 -3.15
CA ARG A 114 -1.15 -1.28 -2.83
C ARG A 114 -2.54 -1.81 -3.15
N PHE A 115 -3.45 -1.75 -2.19
CA PHE A 115 -4.86 -2.03 -2.41
C PHE A 115 -5.64 -0.74 -2.64
N VAL A 116 -6.45 -0.72 -3.69
CA VAL A 116 -7.38 0.35 -4.04
C VAL A 116 -8.70 -0.29 -4.44
N ALA A 117 -9.80 0.11 -3.80
CA ALA A 117 -11.12 -0.43 -4.13
C ALA A 117 -11.60 0.05 -5.52
N ASP A 118 -12.38 -0.78 -6.22
CA ASP A 118 -12.91 -0.44 -7.55
C ASP A 118 -13.77 0.83 -7.56
N THR A 119 -14.51 1.09 -6.48
CA THR A 119 -15.26 2.33 -6.30
C THR A 119 -14.36 3.56 -6.31
N ALA A 120 -13.19 3.48 -5.67
CA ALA A 120 -12.22 4.55 -5.66
C ALA A 120 -11.55 4.75 -7.02
N ILE A 121 -11.31 3.66 -7.77
CA ILE A 121 -10.80 3.75 -9.14
C ILE A 121 -11.80 4.51 -10.03
N ARG A 122 -13.09 4.18 -9.92
CA ARG A 122 -14.17 4.87 -10.65
C ARG A 122 -14.27 6.36 -10.30
N GLU A 123 -13.94 6.71 -9.06
CA GLU A 123 -13.89 8.11 -8.59
C GLU A 123 -12.59 8.84 -8.98
N GLY A 124 -11.70 8.21 -9.77
CA GLY A 124 -10.47 8.82 -10.26
C GLY A 124 -9.32 8.79 -9.25
N ALA A 125 -9.29 7.81 -8.34
CA ALA A 125 -8.14 7.62 -7.45
C ALA A 125 -6.84 7.43 -8.26
N PRO A 126 -5.71 8.01 -7.82
CA PRO A 126 -4.43 7.81 -8.50
C PRO A 126 -4.02 6.34 -8.49
N THR A 127 -3.54 5.87 -9.64
CA THR A 127 -2.99 4.52 -9.80
C THR A 127 -1.47 4.50 -9.63
N THR A 128 -0.92 3.36 -9.22
CA THR A 128 0.52 3.12 -9.13
C THR A 128 0.89 1.77 -9.75
N PRO A 129 2.16 1.56 -10.16
CA PRO A 129 2.60 0.28 -10.72
C PRO A 129 2.50 -0.91 -9.77
N VAL A 130 2.33 -0.66 -8.47
CA VAL A 130 2.22 -1.69 -7.42
C VAL A 130 0.80 -1.86 -6.89
N ASP A 131 -0.20 -1.30 -7.58
CA ASP A 131 -1.59 -1.58 -7.28
C ASP A 131 -1.90 -3.07 -7.53
N LEU A 132 -2.79 -3.65 -6.73
CA LEU A 132 -3.09 -5.09 -6.74
C LEU A 132 -3.46 -5.62 -8.12
N HIS A 133 -4.43 -5.00 -8.78
CA HIS A 133 -4.93 -5.52 -10.06
C HIS A 133 -3.88 -5.50 -11.17
N PRO A 134 -3.10 -4.42 -11.38
CA PRO A 134 -1.94 -4.44 -12.27
C PRO A 134 -0.93 -5.55 -11.97
N ILE A 135 -0.64 -5.83 -10.70
CA ILE A 135 0.29 -6.91 -10.32
C ILE A 135 -0.28 -8.28 -10.71
N LEU A 136 -1.55 -8.54 -10.43
CA LEU A 136 -2.21 -9.80 -10.78
C LEU A 136 -2.31 -10.00 -12.31
N LEU A 137 -2.62 -8.94 -13.05
CA LEU A 137 -2.63 -8.97 -14.52
C LEU A 137 -1.22 -9.24 -15.08
N GLY A 138 -0.20 -8.61 -14.50
CA GLY A 138 1.20 -8.87 -14.87
C GLY A 138 1.64 -10.31 -14.63
N LEU A 139 1.20 -10.91 -13.51
CA LEU A 139 1.46 -12.31 -13.18
C LEU A 139 0.73 -13.27 -14.11
N ALA A 140 -0.49 -12.94 -14.54
CA ALA A 140 -1.23 -13.73 -15.53
C ALA A 140 -0.59 -13.67 -16.93
N ALA A 141 -0.04 -12.50 -17.30
CA ALA A 141 0.65 -12.29 -18.57
C ALA A 141 2.03 -12.96 -18.61
N ASN A 142 2.74 -12.98 -17.48
CA ASN A 142 4.07 -13.59 -17.34
C ASN A 142 4.09 -14.54 -16.14
N PRO A 143 3.50 -15.74 -16.26
CA PRO A 143 3.52 -16.73 -15.19
C PRO A 143 4.95 -17.15 -14.85
N THR A 144 5.22 -17.39 -13.57
CA THR A 144 6.51 -17.96 -13.16
C THR A 144 6.52 -19.47 -13.37
N ASP A 145 7.69 -20.04 -13.62
CA ASP A 145 7.88 -21.49 -13.84
C ASP A 145 7.48 -22.35 -12.62
N THR A 146 7.28 -21.72 -11.45
CA THR A 146 6.85 -22.39 -10.21
C THR A 146 5.34 -22.61 -10.12
N LEU A 147 4.56 -22.02 -11.04
CA LEU A 147 3.11 -22.14 -11.06
C LEU A 147 2.68 -23.41 -11.81
N THR A 148 1.67 -24.08 -11.26
CA THR A 148 1.01 -25.21 -11.93
C THR A 148 0.09 -24.72 -13.05
N GLU A 149 -0.19 -25.58 -14.03
CA GLU A 149 -1.17 -25.29 -15.09
C GLU A 149 -2.54 -24.86 -14.55
N ARG A 150 -2.96 -25.43 -13.42
CA ARG A 150 -4.21 -25.05 -12.74
C ARG A 150 -4.16 -23.62 -12.21
N GLU A 151 -3.05 -23.22 -11.58
CA GLU A 151 -2.86 -21.85 -11.08
C GLU A 151 -2.78 -20.84 -12.24
N ILE A 152 -2.10 -21.21 -13.33
CA ILE A 152 -2.04 -20.41 -14.56
C ILE A 152 -3.45 -20.23 -15.16
N ALA A 153 -4.24 -21.30 -15.24
CA ALA A 153 -5.61 -21.23 -15.74
C ALA A 153 -6.50 -20.29 -14.89
N ARG A 154 -6.36 -20.33 -13.56
CA ARG A 154 -7.05 -19.43 -12.63
C ARG A 154 -6.65 -17.97 -12.84
N LEU A 155 -5.35 -17.67 -12.94
CA LEU A 155 -4.86 -16.33 -13.23
C LEU A 155 -5.37 -15.80 -14.57
N ARG A 156 -5.42 -16.64 -15.60
CA ARG A 156 -5.98 -16.27 -16.91
C ARG A 156 -7.47 -16.00 -16.86
N ARG A 157 -8.24 -16.79 -16.08
CA ARG A 157 -9.68 -16.54 -15.85
C ARG A 157 -9.88 -15.19 -15.16
N TYR A 158 -9.15 -14.95 -14.07
CA TYR A 158 -9.15 -13.67 -13.38
C TYR A 158 -8.81 -12.52 -14.35
N ALA A 159 -7.73 -12.65 -15.14
CA ALA A 159 -7.29 -11.59 -16.03
C ALA A 159 -8.34 -11.22 -17.09
N ARG A 160 -9.00 -12.22 -17.70
CA ARG A 160 -10.09 -11.97 -18.65
C ARG A 160 -11.24 -11.20 -18.01
N GLY A 161 -11.73 -11.68 -16.87
CA GLY A 161 -12.82 -11.02 -16.15
C GLY A 161 -12.43 -9.61 -15.72
N ARG A 162 -11.24 -9.46 -15.15
CA ARG A 162 -10.73 -8.16 -14.68
C ARG A 162 -10.56 -7.16 -15.82
N SER A 163 -10.11 -7.57 -17.00
CA SER A 163 -10.01 -6.69 -18.17
C SER A 163 -11.38 -6.14 -18.60
N LEU A 164 -12.44 -6.95 -18.53
CA LEU A 164 -13.81 -6.48 -18.82
C LEU A 164 -14.30 -5.49 -17.76
N ILE A 165 -14.06 -5.79 -16.48
CA ILE A 165 -14.41 -4.91 -15.36
C ILE A 165 -13.68 -3.56 -15.49
N GLU A 166 -12.36 -3.57 -15.70
CA GLU A 166 -11.59 -2.33 -15.86
C GLU A 166 -12.01 -1.49 -17.06
N ARG A 167 -12.44 -2.13 -18.15
CA ARG A 167 -12.98 -1.43 -19.33
C ARG A 167 -14.20 -0.60 -18.94
N VAL A 168 -15.14 -1.17 -18.19
CA VAL A 168 -16.36 -0.48 -17.72
C VAL A 168 -16.07 0.54 -16.62
N LEU A 169 -15.13 0.24 -15.71
CA LEU A 169 -14.75 1.17 -14.65
C LEU A 169 -14.12 2.46 -15.21
N ARG A 170 -13.34 2.37 -16.29
CA ARG A 170 -12.70 3.53 -16.94
C ARG A 170 -13.65 4.30 -17.84
N ASP A 171 -14.51 3.61 -18.57
CA ASP A 171 -15.52 4.22 -19.43
C ASP A 171 -16.88 3.56 -19.19
N PRO A 172 -17.77 4.19 -18.41
CA PRO A 172 -19.12 3.69 -18.20
C PRO A 172 -19.92 3.52 -19.50
N ASN A 173 -19.58 4.25 -20.56
CA ASN A 173 -20.25 4.12 -21.86
C ASN A 173 -19.78 2.88 -22.64
N ALA A 174 -18.66 2.27 -22.26
CA ALA A 174 -18.17 1.05 -22.91
C ALA A 174 -19.17 -0.10 -22.79
N ALA A 175 -20.02 -0.11 -21.75
CA ALA A 175 -21.07 -1.11 -21.58
C ALA A 175 -22.14 -1.06 -22.71
N PHE A 176 -22.36 0.10 -23.33
CA PHE A 176 -23.30 0.24 -24.45
C PHE A 176 -22.78 -0.41 -25.74
N GLY A 177 -21.44 -0.41 -25.93
CA GLY A 177 -20.79 -0.98 -27.10
C GLY A 177 -20.50 -2.48 -27.02
N MET A 178 -20.81 -3.13 -25.89
CA MET A 178 -20.61 -4.58 -25.73
C MET A 178 -21.61 -5.39 -26.55
N THR A 179 -21.11 -6.45 -27.19
CA THR A 179 -21.91 -7.54 -27.76
C THR A 179 -22.70 -8.28 -26.68
N GLU A 180 -23.68 -9.10 -27.07
CA GLU A 180 -24.45 -9.90 -26.10
C GLU A 180 -23.55 -10.90 -25.36
N GLU A 181 -22.62 -11.51 -26.08
CA GLU A 181 -21.60 -12.40 -25.53
C GLU A 181 -20.71 -11.67 -24.52
N GLU A 182 -20.20 -10.48 -24.84
CA GLU A 182 -19.38 -9.70 -23.91
C GLU A 182 -20.15 -9.24 -22.66
N ARG A 183 -21.45 -8.97 -22.79
CA ARG A 183 -22.31 -8.61 -21.64
C ARG A 183 -22.52 -9.79 -20.71
N GLU A 184 -22.66 -10.99 -21.26
CA GLU A 184 -22.75 -12.21 -20.46
C GLU A 184 -21.42 -12.49 -19.76
N GLU A 185 -20.30 -12.41 -20.48
CA GLU A 185 -18.96 -12.57 -19.89
C GLU A 185 -18.69 -11.53 -18.79
N TYR A 186 -19.10 -10.27 -18.99
CA TYR A 186 -19.00 -9.23 -17.97
C TYR A 186 -19.84 -9.55 -16.73
N ARG A 187 -21.08 -10.04 -16.91
CA ARG A 187 -21.94 -10.44 -15.79
C ARG A 187 -21.34 -11.59 -14.99
N ILE A 188 -20.78 -12.59 -15.67
CA ILE A 188 -20.06 -13.69 -15.04
C ILE A 188 -18.83 -13.15 -14.29
N ALA A 189 -18.06 -12.25 -14.90
CA ALA A 189 -16.88 -11.65 -14.29
C ALA A 189 -17.21 -10.86 -13.01
N GLU A 190 -18.27 -10.05 -13.01
CA GLU A 190 -18.74 -9.32 -11.83
C GLU A 190 -19.21 -10.27 -10.73
N TYR A 191 -19.96 -11.32 -11.09
CA TYR A 191 -20.46 -12.32 -10.14
C TYR A 191 -19.32 -13.10 -9.48
N ASP A 192 -18.35 -13.56 -10.26
CA ASP A 192 -17.21 -14.37 -9.78
C ASP A 192 -16.02 -13.51 -9.28
N ASN A 193 -16.13 -12.17 -9.27
CA ASN A 193 -14.97 -11.28 -9.09
C ASN A 193 -14.26 -11.51 -7.76
N SER A 194 -15.04 -11.70 -6.68
CA SER A 194 -14.50 -11.93 -5.34
C SER A 194 -13.65 -13.20 -5.30
N ASP A 195 -14.24 -14.33 -5.70
CA ASP A 195 -13.58 -15.64 -5.68
C ASP A 195 -12.37 -15.67 -6.61
N ALA A 196 -12.50 -15.11 -7.82
CA ALA A 196 -11.40 -15.03 -8.78
C ALA A 196 -10.26 -14.15 -8.26
N THR A 197 -10.57 -13.05 -7.57
CA THR A 197 -9.57 -12.18 -6.94
C THR A 197 -8.89 -12.88 -5.78
N GLU A 198 -9.64 -13.58 -4.93
CA GLU A 198 -9.09 -14.34 -3.81
C GLU A 198 -8.12 -15.43 -4.30
N GLU A 199 -8.51 -16.23 -5.29
CA GLU A 199 -7.64 -17.24 -5.89
C GLU A 199 -6.37 -16.61 -6.49
N ALA A 200 -6.50 -15.49 -7.21
CA ALA A 200 -5.37 -14.79 -7.81
C ALA A 200 -4.42 -14.19 -6.74
N VAL A 201 -4.97 -13.62 -5.65
CA VAL A 201 -4.20 -13.12 -4.51
C VAL A 201 -3.46 -14.26 -3.83
N ALA A 202 -4.10 -15.40 -3.58
CA ALA A 202 -3.45 -16.57 -2.98
C ALA A 202 -2.25 -17.05 -3.81
N ILE A 203 -2.40 -17.09 -5.14
CA ILE A 203 -1.31 -17.44 -6.05
C ILE A 203 -0.20 -16.38 -6.00
N MET A 204 -0.54 -15.10 -6.02
CA MET A 204 0.43 -14.01 -5.90
C MET A 204 1.22 -14.11 -4.58
N LEU A 205 0.57 -14.36 -3.45
CA LEU A 205 1.24 -14.47 -2.15
C LEU A 205 2.22 -15.65 -2.08
N LYS A 206 1.98 -16.73 -2.83
CA LYS A 206 2.89 -17.88 -2.95
C LYS A 206 4.20 -17.51 -3.67
N VAL A 207 4.11 -16.73 -4.75
CA VAL A 207 5.29 -16.40 -5.59
C VAL A 207 5.93 -15.06 -5.25
N ARG A 208 5.17 -14.16 -4.63
CA ARG A 208 5.57 -12.78 -4.35
C ARG A 208 4.81 -12.24 -3.13
N PHE A 209 5.32 -12.55 -1.95
CA PHE A 209 4.79 -12.01 -0.71
C PHE A 209 5.16 -10.52 -0.55
N PRO A 210 4.22 -9.62 -0.20
CA PRO A 210 4.52 -8.22 0.06
C PRO A 210 5.14 -8.03 1.45
N THR A 211 6.17 -7.19 1.53
CA THR A 211 6.74 -6.73 2.81
C THR A 211 6.04 -5.48 3.33
N ILE A 212 5.40 -4.71 2.43
CA ILE A 212 4.62 -3.51 2.75
C ILE A 212 3.28 -3.58 2.02
N LEU A 213 2.18 -3.45 2.76
CA LEU A 213 0.83 -3.29 2.23
C LEU A 213 0.37 -1.83 2.42
N CYS A 214 0.15 -1.13 1.32
CA CYS A 214 -0.37 0.23 1.28
C CYS A 214 -1.88 0.21 1.05
N MET A 215 -2.68 0.80 1.93
CA MET A 215 -4.14 0.88 1.74
C MET A 215 -4.75 2.01 2.57
N THR A 216 -5.96 2.45 2.25
CA THR A 216 -6.65 3.46 3.08
C THR A 216 -7.07 2.88 4.43
N VAL A 217 -7.27 3.74 5.43
CA VAL A 217 -7.77 3.31 6.74
C VAL A 217 -9.13 2.62 6.59
N SER A 218 -10.00 3.14 5.72
CA SER A 218 -11.30 2.52 5.43
C SER A 218 -11.15 1.11 4.85
N ALA A 219 -10.22 0.90 3.92
CA ALA A 219 -9.97 -0.41 3.35
C ALA A 219 -9.43 -1.39 4.41
N LEU A 220 -8.51 -0.94 5.28
CA LEU A 220 -7.95 -1.76 6.35
C LEU A 220 -9.02 -2.19 7.37
N LEU A 221 -9.92 -1.29 7.74
CA LEU A 221 -11.02 -1.62 8.64
C LEU A 221 -12.01 -2.61 8.01
N ASN A 222 -12.19 -2.56 6.68
CA ASN A 222 -13.03 -3.52 5.98
C ASN A 222 -12.35 -4.87 5.75
N SER A 223 -11.02 -4.93 5.68
CA SER A 223 -10.26 -6.18 5.50
C SER A 223 -10.09 -7.00 6.78
N THR A 224 -10.54 -6.49 7.93
CA THR A 224 -10.47 -7.18 9.24
C THR A 224 -11.82 -7.72 9.69
N ARG A 225 -12.87 -7.59 8.87
CA ARG A 225 -14.14 -8.27 9.12
C ARG A 225 -13.92 -9.77 8.94
N PRO A 226 -14.31 -10.62 9.93
CA PRO A 226 -14.40 -12.05 9.69
C PRO A 226 -15.34 -12.28 8.52
N GLY A 227 -14.86 -12.99 7.50
CA GLY A 227 -15.72 -13.61 6.49
C GLY A 227 -16.55 -14.73 7.12
#